data_AF-A0A163CCY1-F1
#
_entry.id   AF-A0A163CCY1-F1
#
_cell.length_a   1.000
_cell.length_b   1.000
_cell.length_c   1.000
_cell.angle_alpha   90.00
_cell.angle_beta   90.00
_cell.angle_gamma   90.00
#
_symmetry.space_group_name_H-M   'P 1'
#
loop_
_entity.id
_entity.type
_entity.pdbx_description
1 polymer ?
#
loop_
_entity_poly.entity_id
_entity_poly.type
_entity_poly.pdbx_seq_one_letter_code
_entity_poly.pdbx_strand_id
1 'polypeptide(L)'
;MAPRRIPSSLPKSTIKNAELRSGYGDMQAHKNTTAMAAHVADLCSRGMIGDDMAVELLRPSSNPTYSSHYLASHPDHTSEQPEMTSLVTAERHRAKRDKEMEQFLEDFKAGRIDEWANATAPKPTAGTEQPAVEEHCIDLVAVTIGHNESDDESSELTDASVSQMQLEKPEASPHKTSLPESSAPAPASEPGSATIPPKTQTRRQEIKSEPLKHSPGALDYSGFKYGELVAECRRRKILGDGSSQTVRNRLIQDNINARQSLPRAFIGYKGNLRDSHKHRTLAAMQGAVE
;
A
#
# COMPACT_ATOMS: atom_id res chain seq x y z
N MET A 1 29.43 18.12 -33.83
CA MET A 1 29.33 17.37 -32.55
C MET A 1 29.86 15.98 -32.81
N ALA A 2 30.96 15.58 -32.16
CA ALA A 2 31.52 14.24 -32.32
C ALA A 2 30.68 13.22 -31.51
N PRO A 3 30.38 12.03 -32.06
CA PRO A 3 29.68 10.98 -31.32
C PRO A 3 30.56 10.54 -30.14
N ARG A 4 30.04 10.68 -28.91
CA ARG A 4 30.72 10.19 -27.70
C ARG A 4 30.77 8.67 -27.78
N ARG A 5 31.99 8.10 -27.71
CA ARG A 5 32.19 6.65 -27.63
C ARG A 5 31.55 6.14 -26.34
N ILE A 6 30.58 5.24 -26.49
CA ILE A 6 30.00 4.49 -25.37
C ILE A 6 31.08 3.50 -24.89
N PRO A 7 31.52 3.53 -23.63
CA PRO A 7 32.43 2.53 -23.10
C PRO A 7 31.75 1.17 -23.11
N SER A 8 32.32 0.22 -23.85
CA SER A 8 31.70 -1.06 -24.18
C SER A 8 31.75 -2.12 -23.08
N SER A 9 32.15 -1.79 -21.85
CA SER A 9 32.24 -2.78 -20.78
C SER A 9 31.99 -2.20 -19.40
N LEU A 10 30.72 -2.07 -19.03
CA LEU A 10 30.37 -2.00 -17.61
C LEU A 10 30.67 -3.37 -16.96
N PRO A 11 31.30 -3.39 -15.78
CA PRO A 11 31.58 -4.64 -15.07
C PRO A 11 30.26 -5.33 -14.73
N LYS A 12 30.01 -6.50 -15.33
CA LYS A 12 28.91 -7.36 -14.93
C LYS A 12 29.18 -7.84 -13.51
N SER A 13 28.39 -7.38 -12.54
CA SER A 13 28.46 -7.86 -11.16
C SER A 13 27.90 -9.29 -11.10
N THR A 14 28.68 -10.25 -11.57
CA THR A 14 28.29 -11.66 -11.58
C THR A 14 28.49 -12.21 -10.18
N ILE A 15 27.42 -12.22 -9.37
CA ILE A 15 27.42 -12.92 -8.08
C ILE A 15 27.46 -14.42 -8.40
N LYS A 16 28.65 -15.04 -8.31
CA LYS A 16 28.92 -16.42 -8.75
C LYS A 16 28.13 -17.52 -8.00
N ASN A 17 27.23 -17.19 -7.08
CA ASN A 17 26.46 -18.14 -6.25
C ASN A 17 24.98 -17.74 -6.07
N ALA A 18 24.41 -16.91 -6.96
CA ALA A 18 23.02 -16.44 -6.81
C ALA A 18 21.98 -17.57 -6.83
N GLU A 19 22.27 -18.68 -7.50
CA GLU A 19 21.37 -19.86 -7.57
C GLU A 19 21.42 -20.75 -6.32
N LEU A 20 22.45 -20.61 -5.47
CA LEU A 20 22.74 -21.54 -4.36
C LEU A 20 22.45 -20.95 -2.97
N ARG A 21 21.94 -19.72 -2.86
CA ARG A 21 21.72 -19.07 -1.56
C ARG A 21 20.27 -18.66 -1.31
N SER A 22 19.83 -18.99 -0.09
CA SER A 22 18.71 -18.46 0.70
C SER A 22 17.44 -18.05 -0.07
N GLY A 23 16.41 -18.90 0.01
CA GLY A 23 15.17 -18.83 -0.77
C GLY A 23 14.26 -17.61 -0.58
N TYR A 24 14.67 -16.53 0.10
CA TYR A 24 13.81 -15.34 0.24
C TYR A 24 14.49 -13.98 0.08
N GLY A 25 15.79 -13.84 0.37
CA GLY A 25 16.49 -12.54 0.29
C GLY A 25 17.30 -12.36 -0.99
N ASP A 26 18.12 -13.35 -1.31
CA ASP A 26 19.21 -13.20 -2.28
C ASP A 26 18.70 -13.09 -3.72
N MET A 27 17.64 -13.84 -4.05
CA MET A 27 17.04 -13.77 -5.37
C MET A 27 16.33 -12.42 -5.61
N GLN A 28 15.73 -11.82 -4.57
CA GLN A 28 15.14 -10.49 -4.67
C GLN A 28 16.21 -9.40 -4.78
N ALA A 29 17.29 -9.52 -4.00
CA ALA A 29 18.45 -8.65 -4.12
C ALA A 29 19.05 -8.71 -5.53
N HIS A 30 19.23 -9.92 -6.08
CA HIS A 30 19.73 -10.11 -7.45
C HIS A 30 18.81 -9.48 -8.50
N LYS A 31 17.49 -9.65 -8.37
CA LYS A 31 16.51 -9.01 -9.27
C LYS A 31 16.61 -7.49 -9.20
N ASN A 32 16.73 -6.93 -7.99
CA ASN A 32 16.89 -5.48 -7.79
C ASN A 32 18.20 -4.98 -8.40
N THR A 33 19.33 -5.69 -8.19
CA THR A 33 20.63 -5.35 -8.79
C THR A 33 20.57 -5.40 -10.32
N THR A 34 19.93 -6.42 -10.88
CA THR A 34 19.74 -6.55 -12.34
C THR A 34 18.91 -5.41 -12.91
N ALA A 35 17.82 -5.05 -12.22
CA ALA A 35 16.96 -3.94 -12.61
C ALA A 35 17.69 -2.59 -12.54
N MET A 36 18.50 -2.36 -11.50
CA MET A 36 19.33 -1.17 -11.42
C MET A 36 20.40 -1.10 -12.50
N ALA A 37 21.06 -2.23 -12.81
CA ALA A 37 22.03 -2.25 -13.91
C ALA A 37 21.41 -1.89 -15.26
N ALA A 38 20.20 -2.37 -15.54
CA ALA A 38 19.48 -2.01 -16.76
C ALA A 38 19.10 -0.51 -16.78
N HIS A 39 18.63 0.04 -15.65
CA HIS A 39 18.28 1.45 -15.54
C HIS A 39 19.50 2.38 -15.70
N VAL A 40 20.62 2.04 -15.05
CA VAL A 40 21.89 2.77 -15.18
C VAL A 40 22.37 2.75 -16.64
N ALA A 41 22.29 1.61 -17.32
CA ALA A 41 22.65 1.51 -18.74
C ALA A 41 21.77 2.42 -19.63
N ASP A 42 20.47 2.50 -19.39
CA ASP A 42 19.55 3.41 -20.11
C ASP A 42 19.94 4.88 -19.86
N LEU A 43 20.19 5.29 -18.61
CA LEU A 43 20.62 6.65 -18.27
C LEU A 43 21.97 7.03 -18.89
N CYS A 44 22.94 6.11 -18.90
CA CYS A 44 24.22 6.30 -19.59
C CYS A 44 24.02 6.49 -21.10
N SER A 45 23.18 5.65 -21.73
CA SER A 45 22.92 5.73 -23.18
C SER A 45 22.31 7.06 -23.62
N ARG A 46 21.53 7.68 -22.73
CA ARG A 46 20.93 9.01 -22.92
C ARG A 46 21.87 10.17 -22.57
N GLY A 47 23.07 9.88 -22.05
CA GLY A 47 24.03 10.87 -21.59
C GLY A 47 23.58 11.65 -20.35
N MET A 48 22.64 11.10 -19.57
CA MET A 48 22.13 11.75 -18.35
C MET A 48 23.09 11.57 -17.17
N ILE A 49 23.83 10.47 -17.14
CA ILE A 49 24.85 10.17 -16.12
C ILE A 49 26.17 9.80 -16.80
N GLY A 50 27.29 10.16 -16.18
CA GLY A 50 28.63 9.75 -16.62
C GLY A 50 29.03 8.37 -16.08
N ASP A 51 30.13 7.83 -16.59
CA ASP A 51 30.61 6.48 -16.24
C ASP A 51 30.94 6.35 -14.75
N ASP A 52 31.51 7.39 -14.13
CA ASP A 52 31.82 7.41 -12.69
C ASP A 52 30.55 7.25 -11.84
N MET A 53 29.48 7.94 -12.22
CA MET A 53 28.18 7.87 -11.55
C MET A 53 27.50 6.51 -11.76
N ALA A 54 27.69 5.90 -12.93
CA ALA A 54 27.19 4.56 -13.22
C ALA A 54 27.82 3.51 -12.29
N VAL A 55 29.13 3.63 -12.02
CA VAL A 55 29.86 2.77 -11.08
C VAL A 55 29.38 2.98 -9.65
N GLU A 56 29.10 4.22 -9.24
CA GLU A 56 28.55 4.51 -7.91
C GLU A 56 27.14 3.94 -7.71
N LEU A 57 26.24 4.12 -8.68
CA LEU A 57 24.86 3.61 -8.62
C LEU A 57 24.78 2.08 -8.60
N LEU A 58 25.76 1.38 -9.16
CA LEU A 58 25.85 -0.07 -9.14
C LEU A 58 26.43 -0.63 -7.84
N ARG A 59 26.97 0.21 -6.96
CA ARG A 59 27.60 -0.24 -5.71
C ARG A 59 26.51 -0.59 -4.66
N PRO A 60 26.50 -1.81 -4.10
CA PRO A 60 25.36 -2.32 -3.33
C PRO A 60 25.10 -1.68 -1.95
N SER A 61 25.89 -0.72 -1.45
CA SER A 61 25.69 -0.23 -0.07
C SER A 61 26.37 1.08 0.31
N SER A 62 26.51 2.05 -0.58
CA SER A 62 26.87 3.41 -0.15
C SER A 62 25.80 4.36 -0.64
N ASN A 63 25.20 5.13 0.27
CA ASN A 63 24.32 6.25 -0.06
C ASN A 63 24.93 6.99 -1.26
N PRO A 64 24.32 6.91 -2.46
CA PRO A 64 24.94 7.45 -3.65
C PRO A 64 25.11 8.95 -3.46
N THR A 65 26.33 9.43 -3.58
CA THR A 65 26.63 10.86 -3.62
C THR A 65 26.20 11.37 -4.98
N TYR A 66 24.94 11.84 -5.08
CA TYR A 66 24.43 12.38 -6.33
C TYR A 66 25.23 13.61 -6.77
N SER A 67 25.62 13.65 -8.05
CA SER A 67 26.30 14.83 -8.60
C SER A 67 25.41 16.07 -8.57
N SER A 68 26.04 17.24 -8.41
CA SER A 68 25.34 18.55 -8.45
C SER A 68 24.47 18.72 -9.70
N HIS A 69 24.91 18.23 -10.87
CA HIS A 69 24.14 18.28 -12.11
C HIS A 69 22.85 17.43 -12.06
N TYR A 70 22.90 16.27 -11.42
CA TYR A 70 21.72 15.40 -11.26
C TYR A 70 20.70 16.04 -10.32
N LEU A 71 21.15 16.64 -9.22
CA LEU A 71 20.27 17.37 -8.29
C LEU A 71 19.67 18.62 -8.95
N ALA A 72 20.44 19.35 -9.77
CA ALA A 72 19.94 20.50 -10.51
C ALA A 72 18.86 20.16 -11.55
N SER A 73 18.86 18.94 -12.09
CA SER A 73 17.85 18.45 -13.03
C SER A 73 16.62 17.82 -12.36
N HIS A 74 16.70 17.55 -11.05
CA HIS A 74 15.61 16.95 -10.26
C HIS A 74 15.39 17.77 -8.98
N PRO A 75 14.82 18.99 -9.09
CA PRO A 75 14.59 19.86 -7.93
C PRO A 75 13.64 19.24 -6.90
N ASP A 76 12.80 18.28 -7.31
CA ASP A 76 11.90 17.54 -6.43
C ASP A 76 12.61 16.42 -5.64
N HIS A 77 13.86 16.10 -5.98
CA HIS A 77 14.63 15.11 -5.23
C HIS A 77 15.17 15.75 -3.94
N THR A 78 14.33 15.80 -2.93
CA THR A 78 14.78 15.95 -1.55
C THR A 78 15.59 14.70 -1.22
N SER A 79 16.90 14.85 -1.00
CA SER A 79 17.76 13.77 -0.48
C SER A 79 17.35 13.31 0.92
N GLU A 80 16.37 13.98 1.52
CA GLU A 80 15.70 13.57 2.74
C GLU A 80 14.95 12.27 2.49
N GLN A 81 15.52 11.16 2.97
CA GLN A 81 14.76 9.94 3.09
C GLN A 81 13.57 10.22 4.02
N PRO A 82 12.37 9.71 3.69
CA PRO A 82 11.25 9.81 4.60
C PRO A 82 11.67 9.23 5.96
N GLU A 83 11.31 9.93 7.03
CA GLU A 83 11.62 9.50 8.39
C GLU A 83 11.18 8.04 8.56
N MET A 84 12.15 7.15 8.80
CA MET A 84 11.85 5.74 8.97
C MET A 84 10.91 5.59 10.16
N THR A 85 9.82 4.84 9.98
CA THR A 85 8.86 4.60 11.07
C THR A 85 9.61 4.07 12.29
N SER A 86 9.34 4.66 13.46
CA SER A 86 9.98 4.21 14.70
C SER A 86 9.79 2.71 14.92
N LEU A 87 10.77 2.07 15.55
CA LEU A 87 10.75 0.62 15.80
C LEU A 87 9.46 0.19 16.50
N VAL A 88 9.01 0.96 17.49
CA VAL A 88 7.76 0.75 18.22
C VAL A 88 6.54 0.76 17.29
N THR A 89 6.50 1.70 16.34
CA THR A 89 5.41 1.77 15.35
C THR A 89 5.44 0.57 14.41
N ALA A 90 6.63 0.16 13.96
CA ALA A 90 6.81 -1.01 13.11
C ALA A 90 6.37 -2.31 13.83
N GLU A 91 6.69 -2.46 15.11
CA GLU A 91 6.24 -3.58 15.95
C GLU A 91 4.72 -3.58 16.13
N ARG A 92 4.11 -2.41 16.38
CA ARG A 92 2.65 -2.29 16.46
C ARG A 92 1.97 -2.69 15.16
N HIS A 93 2.53 -2.30 14.02
CA HIS A 93 2.02 -2.69 12.69
C HIS A 93 2.20 -4.18 12.42
N ARG A 94 3.29 -4.79 12.91
CA ARG A 94 3.49 -6.23 12.86
C ARG A 94 2.45 -6.97 13.69
N ALA A 95 2.31 -6.63 14.98
CA ALA A 95 1.33 -7.24 15.88
C ALA A 95 -0.10 -7.12 15.35
N LYS A 96 -0.45 -5.98 14.74
CA LYS A 96 -1.76 -5.79 14.10
C LYS A 96 -1.98 -6.77 12.93
N ARG A 97 -0.99 -6.93 12.05
CA ARG A 97 -1.07 -7.88 10.92
C ARG A 97 -1.15 -9.32 11.41
N ASP A 98 -0.41 -9.67 12.46
CA ASP A 98 -0.43 -11.01 13.05
C ASP A 98 -1.82 -11.31 13.63
N LYS A 99 -2.43 -10.34 14.34
CA LYS A 99 -3.81 -10.46 14.84
C LYS A 99 -4.85 -10.58 13.72
N GLU A 100 -4.73 -9.79 12.66
CA GLU A 100 -5.60 -9.86 11.48
C GLU A 100 -5.47 -11.24 10.79
N MET A 101 -4.26 -11.81 10.76
CA MET A 101 -4.00 -13.15 10.23
C MET A 101 -4.62 -14.24 11.11
N GLU A 102 -4.52 -14.13 12.44
CA GLU A 102 -5.16 -15.07 13.36
C GLU A 102 -6.68 -15.08 13.19
N GLN A 103 -7.30 -13.89 13.11
CA GLN A 103 -8.73 -13.76 12.88
C GLN A 103 -9.15 -14.36 11.53
N PHE A 104 -8.34 -14.15 10.49
CA PHE A 104 -8.55 -14.77 9.17
C PHE A 104 -8.54 -16.30 9.27
N LEU A 105 -7.59 -16.89 10.00
CA LEU A 105 -7.50 -18.33 10.19
C LEU A 105 -8.68 -18.89 11.00
N GLU A 106 -9.17 -18.15 12.00
CA GLU A 106 -10.38 -18.51 12.74
C GLU A 106 -11.62 -18.50 11.85
N ASP A 107 -11.80 -17.45 11.05
CA ASP A 107 -12.92 -17.33 10.10
C ASP A 107 -12.88 -18.43 9.04
N PHE A 108 -11.70 -18.77 8.55
CA PHE A 108 -11.51 -19.85 7.57
C PHE A 108 -11.84 -21.21 8.19
N LYS A 109 -11.34 -21.49 9.40
CA LYS A 109 -11.68 -22.74 10.14
C LYS A 109 -13.16 -22.84 10.46
N ALA A 110 -13.81 -21.71 10.74
CA ALA A 110 -15.25 -21.64 10.99
C ALA A 110 -16.09 -21.75 9.70
N GLY A 111 -15.47 -21.79 8.51
CA GLY A 111 -16.18 -21.79 7.23
C GLY A 111 -16.96 -20.51 6.96
N ARG A 112 -16.58 -19.40 7.60
CA ARG A 112 -17.13 -18.06 7.35
C ARG A 112 -16.52 -17.42 6.10
N ILE A 113 -15.31 -17.82 5.74
CA ILE A 113 -14.62 -17.38 4.53
C ILE A 113 -14.06 -18.58 3.75
N ASP A 114 -14.00 -18.45 2.42
CA ASP A 114 -13.40 -19.44 1.52
C ASP A 114 -11.87 -19.27 1.36
N GLU A 115 -11.26 -20.12 0.53
CA GLU A 115 -9.82 -20.07 0.21
C GLU A 115 -9.38 -18.79 -0.50
N TRP A 116 -10.33 -17.97 -0.98
CA TRP A 116 -10.10 -16.68 -1.62
C TRP A 116 -10.52 -15.50 -0.74
N ALA A 117 -10.71 -15.71 0.57
CA ALA A 117 -11.11 -14.68 1.53
C ALA A 117 -12.52 -14.09 1.29
N ASN A 118 -13.36 -14.72 0.47
CA ASN A 118 -14.74 -14.28 0.28
C ASN A 118 -15.61 -14.84 1.39
N ALA A 119 -16.53 -14.01 1.89
CA ALA A 119 -17.52 -14.45 2.84
C ALA A 119 -18.41 -15.54 2.21
N THR A 120 -18.37 -16.74 2.79
CA THR A 120 -19.29 -17.82 2.44
C THR A 120 -20.60 -17.58 3.19
N ALA A 121 -21.72 -17.61 2.47
CA ALA A 121 -23.02 -17.58 3.11
C ALA A 121 -23.07 -18.71 4.16
N PRO A 122 -23.56 -18.45 5.38
CA PRO A 122 -23.63 -19.48 6.40
C PRO A 122 -24.41 -20.65 5.81
N LYS A 123 -23.71 -21.76 5.56
CA LYS A 123 -24.35 -22.95 5.01
C LYS A 123 -25.43 -23.31 6.02
N PRO A 124 -26.72 -23.32 5.65
CA PRO A 124 -27.77 -23.68 6.58
C PRO A 124 -27.40 -25.07 7.09
N THR A 125 -27.07 -25.16 8.37
CA THR A 125 -26.73 -26.41 9.02
C THR A 125 -27.99 -27.25 8.99
N ALA A 126 -28.09 -28.07 7.95
CA ALA A 126 -29.18 -29.01 7.78
C ALA A 126 -29.11 -30.01 8.95
N GLY A 127 -30.05 -29.88 9.88
CA GLY A 127 -30.40 -30.96 10.80
C GLY A 127 -29.59 -31.09 12.08
N THR A 128 -29.36 -30.00 12.82
CA THR A 128 -29.38 -30.17 14.29
C THR A 128 -30.83 -30.17 14.70
N GLU A 129 -31.43 -31.36 14.72
CA GLU A 129 -32.72 -31.60 15.38
C GLU A 129 -32.61 -31.05 16.81
N GLN A 130 -33.26 -29.92 17.05
CA GLN A 130 -33.45 -29.41 18.40
C GLN A 130 -34.29 -30.46 19.15
N PRO A 131 -33.81 -31.02 20.28
CA PRO A 131 -34.73 -31.61 21.23
C PRO A 131 -35.67 -30.49 21.67
N ALA A 132 -36.98 -30.70 21.51
CA ALA A 132 -38.00 -29.83 22.06
C ALA A 132 -37.78 -29.73 23.58
N VAL A 133 -37.18 -28.62 24.03
CA VAL A 133 -37.08 -28.30 25.45
C VAL A 133 -38.13 -27.23 25.73
N GLU A 134 -39.02 -27.58 26.62
CA GLU A 134 -40.16 -26.82 27.11
C GLU A 134 -39.76 -25.40 27.54
N GLU A 135 -40.70 -24.48 27.33
CA GLU A 135 -40.63 -23.08 27.71
C GLU A 135 -40.29 -22.93 29.20
N HIS A 136 -39.02 -22.64 29.49
CA HIS A 136 -38.62 -22.11 30.79
C HIS A 136 -38.32 -20.62 30.62
N CYS A 137 -39.23 -19.80 31.12
CA CYS A 137 -39.04 -18.36 31.28
C CYS A 137 -37.82 -18.12 32.17
N ILE A 138 -36.69 -17.72 31.59
CA ILE A 138 -35.55 -17.22 32.35
C ILE A 138 -35.62 -15.70 32.28
N ASP A 139 -35.80 -15.09 33.44
CA ASP A 139 -35.79 -13.65 33.66
C ASP A 139 -34.56 -13.00 33.02
N LEU A 140 -34.81 -11.90 32.30
CA LEU A 140 -33.79 -10.98 31.80
C LEU A 140 -33.00 -10.40 32.99
N VAL A 141 -31.86 -11.01 33.33
CA VAL A 141 -30.82 -10.34 34.10
C VAL A 141 -29.97 -9.56 33.10
N ALA A 142 -30.15 -8.24 33.11
CA ALA A 142 -29.35 -7.29 32.36
C ALA A 142 -27.87 -7.43 32.75
N VAL A 143 -27.09 -8.11 31.92
CA VAL A 143 -25.63 -8.14 32.02
C VAL A 143 -25.11 -6.78 31.54
N THR A 144 -24.83 -5.91 32.50
CA THR A 144 -24.04 -4.69 32.29
C THR A 144 -22.62 -5.11 31.90
N ILE A 145 -22.31 -5.02 30.60
CA ILE A 145 -20.94 -5.15 30.11
C ILE A 145 -20.18 -3.91 30.59
N GLY A 146 -19.45 -4.07 31.70
CA GLY A 146 -18.47 -3.10 32.17
C GLY A 146 -17.42 -2.88 31.09
N HIS A 147 -17.40 -1.66 30.55
CA HIS A 147 -16.25 -1.18 29.79
C HIS A 147 -15.09 -1.06 30.77
N ASN A 148 -14.10 -1.94 30.64
CA ASN A 148 -12.80 -1.75 31.24
C ASN A 148 -12.15 -0.53 30.58
N GLU A 149 -12.26 0.61 31.26
CA GLU A 149 -11.31 1.71 31.14
C GLU A 149 -9.93 1.12 31.43
N SER A 150 -9.04 1.14 30.43
CA SER A 150 -7.63 0.85 30.59
C SER A 150 -6.84 2.02 30.01
N ASP A 151 -6.49 2.89 30.95
CA ASP A 151 -5.15 3.47 31.13
C ASP A 151 -4.57 4.26 29.95
N ASP A 152 -4.94 5.55 29.98
CA ASP A 152 -4.20 6.67 29.43
C ASP A 152 -2.91 6.88 30.26
N GLU A 153 -1.89 6.05 30.03
CA GLU A 153 -0.55 6.26 30.60
C GLU A 153 0.16 7.36 29.82
N SER A 154 -0.05 8.59 30.29
CA SER A 154 0.81 9.75 30.04
C SER A 154 2.24 9.44 30.47
N SER A 155 3.11 9.17 29.50
CA SER A 155 4.55 9.03 29.76
C SER A 155 5.16 10.43 29.87
N GLU A 156 5.45 10.84 31.10
CA GLU A 156 6.29 11.99 31.42
C GLU A 156 7.65 11.86 30.73
N LEU A 157 7.99 12.88 29.95
CA LEU A 157 9.33 13.10 29.43
C LEU A 157 10.23 13.50 30.59
N THR A 158 11.03 12.56 31.10
CA THR A 158 12.13 12.88 32.00
C THR A 158 13.34 13.31 31.18
N ASP A 159 13.69 14.56 31.40
CA ASP A 159 14.87 15.25 30.90
C ASP A 159 16.13 14.66 31.57
N ALA A 160 16.98 13.98 30.81
CA ALA A 160 18.24 13.43 31.27
C ALA A 160 19.38 13.83 30.33
N SER A 161 19.88 15.05 30.58
CA SER A 161 21.28 15.33 30.90
C SER A 161 22.37 14.51 30.18
N VAL A 162 23.01 15.18 29.22
CA VAL A 162 24.47 15.33 29.07
C VAL A 162 25.34 14.15 29.52
N SER A 163 25.97 13.49 28.55
CA SER A 163 27.33 12.96 28.74
C SER A 163 28.11 12.98 27.44
N GLN A 164 29.13 13.85 27.42
CA GLN A 164 30.20 13.87 26.43
C GLN A 164 30.94 12.53 26.47
N MET A 165 30.96 11.79 25.37
CA MET A 165 31.97 10.77 25.15
C MET A 165 32.91 11.19 24.03
N GLN A 166 34.19 11.06 24.37
CA GLN A 166 35.35 11.55 23.67
C GLN A 166 35.53 10.85 22.33
N LEU A 167 35.91 11.66 21.36
CA LEU A 167 36.33 11.29 20.03
C LEU A 167 37.76 10.73 20.09
N GLU A 168 37.90 9.41 20.16
CA GLU A 168 39.20 8.76 19.94
C GLU A 168 39.36 8.39 18.45
N LYS A 169 40.48 8.87 17.92
CA LYS A 169 40.95 8.80 16.55
C LYS A 169 41.69 7.47 16.35
N PRO A 170 41.24 6.56 15.46
CA PRO A 170 42.05 5.40 15.12
C PRO A 170 43.09 5.77 14.04
N GLU A 171 44.32 5.45 14.42
CA GLU A 171 45.57 5.54 13.70
C GLU A 171 45.62 4.56 12.52
N ALA A 172 46.14 5.01 11.39
CA ALA A 172 46.27 4.23 10.16
C ALA A 172 47.32 3.11 10.32
N SER A 173 46.97 1.89 9.92
CA SER A 173 47.92 0.79 9.78
C SER A 173 47.87 0.22 8.34
N PRO A 174 49.02 0.00 7.67
CA PRO A 174 49.07 -0.42 6.28
C PRO A 174 49.09 -1.95 6.16
N HIS A 175 48.00 -2.54 5.67
CA HIS A 175 48.02 -3.94 5.23
C HIS A 175 48.46 -4.03 3.77
N LYS A 176 49.68 -4.52 3.56
CA LYS A 176 50.11 -5.14 2.30
C LYS A 176 49.30 -6.41 2.08
N THR A 177 48.52 -6.47 1.00
CA THR A 177 47.89 -7.71 0.54
C THR A 177 48.40 -8.02 -0.86
N SER A 178 49.09 -9.15 -0.95
CA SER A 178 49.62 -9.77 -2.16
C SER A 178 48.49 -10.25 -3.09
N LEU A 179 48.66 -10.00 -4.38
CA LEU A 179 47.88 -10.55 -5.49
C LEU A 179 48.10 -12.07 -5.61
N PRO A 180 47.04 -12.88 -5.77
CA PRO A 180 47.14 -14.17 -6.41
C PRO A 180 46.75 -14.08 -7.88
N GLU A 181 47.67 -14.56 -8.70
CA GLU A 181 47.55 -14.79 -10.14
C GLU A 181 46.48 -15.87 -10.38
N SER A 182 45.34 -15.48 -10.98
CA SER A 182 44.22 -16.39 -11.25
C SER A 182 44.23 -16.84 -12.70
N SER A 183 44.49 -18.13 -12.88
CA SER A 183 44.37 -18.89 -14.11
C SER A 183 42.96 -18.84 -14.71
N ALA A 184 42.90 -18.72 -16.03
CA ALA A 184 41.68 -18.70 -16.84
C ALA A 184 41.00 -20.07 -16.91
N PRO A 185 39.66 -20.15 -16.78
CA PRO A 185 38.91 -21.32 -17.21
C PRO A 185 38.13 -21.08 -18.51
N ALA A 186 37.97 -22.20 -19.22
CA ALA A 186 37.37 -22.42 -20.53
C ALA A 186 35.89 -21.98 -20.68
N PRO A 187 35.39 -21.78 -21.92
CA PRO A 187 34.03 -21.33 -22.18
C PRO A 187 32.99 -22.43 -21.91
N ALA A 188 31.99 -22.12 -21.09
CA ALA A 188 30.82 -22.97 -20.85
C ALA A 188 29.55 -22.31 -21.40
N SER A 189 28.92 -23.06 -22.32
CA SER A 189 27.51 -23.23 -22.67
C SER A 189 26.48 -22.16 -22.27
N GLU A 190 25.74 -21.69 -23.27
CA GLU A 190 24.57 -20.81 -23.17
C GLU A 190 23.41 -21.47 -22.39
N PRO A 191 22.84 -20.81 -21.36
CA PRO A 191 21.59 -21.26 -20.76
C PRO A 191 20.38 -20.63 -21.46
N GLY A 192 19.40 -21.49 -21.77
CA GLY A 192 18.18 -21.18 -22.49
C GLY A 192 17.31 -20.11 -21.82
N SER A 193 16.70 -19.29 -22.67
CA SER A 193 15.78 -18.21 -22.34
C SER A 193 14.49 -18.76 -21.69
N ALA A 194 14.39 -18.66 -20.36
CA ALA A 194 13.15 -18.93 -19.65
C ALA A 194 12.20 -17.72 -19.83
N THR A 195 11.20 -17.91 -20.69
CA THR A 195 10.12 -16.95 -20.95
C THR A 195 9.27 -16.79 -19.69
N ILE A 196 9.34 -15.62 -19.05
CA ILE A 196 8.50 -15.27 -17.89
C ILE A 196 7.06 -15.08 -18.39
N PRO A 197 6.06 -15.81 -17.87
CA PRO A 197 4.68 -15.63 -18.28
C PRO A 197 4.17 -14.23 -17.90
N PRO A 198 3.46 -13.53 -18.80
CA PRO A 198 2.97 -12.18 -18.54
C PRO A 198 1.99 -12.21 -17.36
N LYS A 199 2.23 -11.36 -16.35
CA LYS A 199 1.28 -11.10 -15.27
C LYS A 199 -0.02 -10.59 -15.90
N THR A 200 -1.05 -11.43 -15.88
CA THR A 200 -2.42 -11.08 -16.23
C THR A 200 -2.92 -10.03 -15.25
N GLN A 201 -2.77 -8.75 -15.59
CA GLN A 201 -3.54 -7.69 -14.97
C GLN A 201 -5.00 -7.96 -15.30
N THR A 202 -5.78 -8.37 -14.30
CA THR A 202 -7.24 -8.48 -14.40
C THR A 202 -7.78 -7.08 -14.65
N ARG A 203 -7.88 -6.71 -15.93
CA ARG A 203 -8.45 -5.45 -16.39
C ARG A 203 -9.89 -5.42 -15.92
N ARG A 204 -10.13 -4.73 -14.79
CA ARG A 204 -11.48 -4.53 -14.25
C ARG A 204 -12.29 -3.88 -15.36
N GLN A 205 -13.20 -4.65 -15.95
CA GLN A 205 -14.04 -4.16 -17.03
C GLN A 205 -14.87 -3.03 -16.45
N GLU A 206 -14.63 -1.82 -16.93
CA GLU A 206 -15.47 -0.68 -16.61
C GLU A 206 -16.88 -1.00 -17.12
N ILE A 207 -17.78 -1.30 -16.19
CA ILE A 207 -19.19 -1.48 -16.52
C ILE A 207 -19.65 -0.13 -17.08
N LYS A 208 -19.90 -0.10 -18.40
CA LYS A 208 -20.43 1.07 -19.08
C LYS A 208 -21.81 1.35 -18.50
N SER A 209 -21.89 2.39 -17.67
CA SER A 209 -23.15 2.80 -17.06
C SER A 209 -24.02 3.52 -18.09
N GLU A 210 -25.25 3.04 -18.28
CA GLU A 210 -26.20 3.71 -19.17
C GLU A 210 -26.57 5.10 -18.64
N PRO A 211 -26.75 6.11 -19.52
CA PRO A 211 -27.12 7.45 -19.07
C PRO A 211 -28.51 7.50 -18.41
N LEU A 212 -28.57 7.92 -17.15
CA LEU A 212 -29.84 8.19 -16.48
C LEU A 212 -30.47 9.48 -17.01
N LYS A 213 -31.79 9.46 -17.23
CA LYS A 213 -32.56 10.64 -17.64
C LYS A 213 -32.70 11.61 -16.47
N HIS A 214 -32.50 12.90 -16.71
CA HIS A 214 -32.73 13.94 -15.70
C HIS A 214 -34.23 14.08 -15.40
N SER A 215 -34.57 14.38 -14.15
CA SER A 215 -35.96 14.69 -13.80
C SER A 215 -36.35 16.09 -14.30
N PRO A 216 -37.62 16.33 -14.66
CA PRO A 216 -38.07 17.64 -15.15
C PRO A 216 -37.75 18.75 -14.14
N GLY A 217 -37.13 19.84 -14.59
CA GLY A 217 -36.74 20.98 -13.74
C GLY A 217 -35.54 20.74 -12.82
N ALA A 218 -34.80 19.63 -12.96
CA ALA A 218 -33.50 19.47 -12.31
C ALA A 218 -32.39 20.08 -13.16
N LEU A 219 -31.26 20.41 -12.54
CA LEU A 219 -30.04 20.83 -13.25
C LEU A 219 -29.59 19.74 -14.23
N ASP A 220 -29.35 20.12 -15.48
CA ASP A 220 -28.73 19.24 -16.45
C ASP A 220 -27.20 19.27 -16.26
N TYR A 221 -26.62 18.09 -16.09
CA TYR A 221 -25.18 17.88 -15.88
C TYR A 221 -24.46 17.42 -17.14
N SER A 222 -25.14 17.39 -18.29
CA SER A 222 -24.57 16.97 -19.58
C SER A 222 -23.36 17.82 -19.99
N GLY A 223 -23.40 19.13 -19.74
CA GLY A 223 -22.34 20.09 -20.09
C GLY A 223 -21.18 20.23 -19.08
N PHE A 224 -21.28 19.60 -17.91
CA PHE A 224 -20.29 19.75 -16.85
C PHE A 224 -19.03 18.93 -17.12
N LYS A 225 -17.86 19.52 -16.86
CA LYS A 225 -16.57 18.80 -16.88
C LYS A 225 -16.43 17.91 -15.65
N TYR A 226 -15.58 16.87 -15.73
CA TYR A 226 -15.37 15.92 -14.62
C TYR A 226 -15.05 16.60 -13.28
N GLY A 227 -14.17 17.61 -13.29
CA GLY A 227 -13.81 18.35 -12.08
C GLY A 227 -15.00 19.07 -11.43
N GLU A 228 -15.90 19.62 -12.23
CA GLU A 228 -17.12 20.30 -11.74
C GLU A 228 -18.12 19.30 -11.17
N LEU A 229 -18.27 18.14 -11.82
CA LEU A 229 -19.10 17.04 -11.30
C LEU A 229 -18.61 16.56 -9.93
N VAL A 230 -17.29 16.35 -9.78
CA VAL A 230 -16.69 15.92 -8.51
C VAL A 230 -16.81 17.01 -7.43
N ALA A 231 -16.63 18.29 -7.79
CA ALA A 231 -16.83 19.39 -6.87
C ALA A 231 -18.28 19.45 -6.36
N GLU A 232 -19.25 19.24 -7.24
CA GLU A 232 -20.67 19.19 -6.88
C GLU A 232 -20.99 17.98 -5.99
N CYS A 233 -20.37 16.82 -6.26
CA CYS A 233 -20.46 15.64 -5.38
C CYS A 233 -19.93 15.93 -3.97
N ARG A 234 -18.78 16.60 -3.86
CA ARG A 234 -18.20 16.99 -2.56
C ARG A 234 -19.11 17.96 -1.82
N ARG A 235 -19.66 18.96 -2.51
CA ARG A 235 -20.59 19.94 -1.95
C ARG A 235 -21.83 19.26 -1.34
N ARG A 236 -22.30 18.17 -1.97
CA ARG A 236 -23.46 17.38 -1.54
C ARG A 236 -23.10 16.22 -0.60
N LYS A 237 -21.81 16.01 -0.32
CA LYS A 237 -21.27 14.88 0.46
C LYS A 237 -21.65 13.50 -0.13
N ILE A 238 -21.68 13.37 -1.45
CA ILE A 238 -21.94 12.10 -2.18
C ILE A 238 -20.68 11.60 -2.90
N LEU A 239 -20.61 10.29 -3.19
CA LEU A 239 -19.41 9.64 -3.74
C LEU A 239 -19.07 10.14 -5.16
N GLY A 240 -17.89 10.75 -5.31
CA GLY A 240 -17.39 11.33 -6.56
C GLY A 240 -16.33 10.48 -7.29
N ASP A 241 -16.33 9.16 -7.13
CA ASP A 241 -15.42 8.26 -7.85
C ASP A 241 -16.01 7.69 -9.15
N GLY A 242 -15.14 7.22 -10.05
CA GLY A 242 -15.51 6.56 -11.31
C GLY A 242 -15.45 7.48 -12.54
N SER A 243 -16.00 7.00 -13.65
CA SER A 243 -16.07 7.77 -14.90
C SER A 243 -17.02 8.96 -14.77
N SER A 244 -16.86 9.98 -15.64
CA SER A 244 -17.75 11.15 -15.67
C SER A 244 -19.23 10.80 -15.76
N GLN A 245 -19.57 9.74 -16.50
CA GLN A 245 -20.95 9.29 -16.63
C GLN A 245 -21.48 8.68 -15.32
N THR A 246 -20.66 7.92 -14.59
CA THR A 246 -21.02 7.37 -13.29
C THR A 246 -21.24 8.48 -12.26
N VAL A 247 -20.38 9.48 -12.22
CA VAL A 247 -20.54 10.64 -11.33
C VAL A 247 -21.80 11.44 -11.68
N ARG A 248 -22.06 11.66 -12.97
CA ARG A 248 -23.29 12.31 -13.47
C ARG A 248 -24.54 11.55 -13.05
N ASN A 249 -24.56 10.24 -13.28
CA ASN A 249 -25.67 9.37 -12.90
C ASN A 249 -25.96 9.42 -11.39
N ARG A 250 -24.92 9.48 -10.55
CA ARG A 250 -25.10 9.63 -9.10
C ARG A 250 -25.69 10.97 -8.70
N LEU A 251 -25.28 12.07 -9.32
CA LEU A 251 -25.89 13.39 -9.08
C LEU A 251 -27.36 13.42 -9.48
N ILE A 252 -27.71 12.80 -10.61
CA ILE A 252 -29.10 12.65 -11.05
C ILE A 252 -29.89 11.82 -10.04
N GLN A 253 -29.36 10.68 -9.61
CA GLN A 253 -30.00 9.83 -8.61
C GLN A 253 -30.18 10.55 -7.27
N ASP A 254 -29.18 11.32 -6.83
CA ASP A 254 -29.27 12.14 -5.60
C ASP A 254 -30.40 13.17 -5.68
N ASN A 255 -30.58 13.83 -6.84
CA ASN A 255 -31.71 14.73 -7.08
C ASN A 255 -33.06 14.00 -7.03
N ILE A 256 -33.15 12.81 -7.61
CA ILE A 256 -34.37 11.98 -7.57
C ILE A 256 -34.68 11.60 -6.12
N ASN A 257 -33.69 11.10 -5.39
CA ASN A 257 -33.86 10.69 -3.99
C ASN A 257 -34.26 11.88 -3.11
N ALA A 258 -33.60 13.03 -3.28
CA ALA A 258 -33.92 14.24 -2.53
C ALA A 258 -35.36 14.73 -2.77
N ARG A 259 -35.87 14.63 -4.01
CA ARG A 259 -37.25 15.00 -4.36
C ARG A 259 -38.29 14.01 -3.84
N GLN A 260 -37.94 12.73 -3.79
CA GLN A 260 -38.83 11.66 -3.33
C GLN A 260 -38.72 11.40 -1.82
N SER A 261 -37.95 12.21 -1.09
CA SER A 261 -37.63 11.99 0.34
C SER A 261 -37.04 10.60 0.62
N LEU A 262 -36.33 10.03 -0.36
CA LEU A 262 -35.66 8.74 -0.22
C LEU A 262 -34.27 8.93 0.43
N PRO A 263 -33.74 7.87 1.08
CA PRO A 263 -32.39 7.89 1.64
C PRO A 263 -31.34 8.30 0.60
N ARG A 264 -30.49 9.26 0.96
CA ARG A 264 -29.39 9.74 0.12
C ARG A 264 -28.11 8.98 0.45
N ALA A 265 -27.35 8.62 -0.58
CA ALA A 265 -26.07 7.92 -0.44
C ALA A 265 -24.96 8.91 -0.03
N PHE A 266 -24.91 9.24 1.26
CA PHE A 266 -23.84 10.06 1.81
C PHE A 266 -22.53 9.27 1.89
N ILE A 267 -21.41 9.89 1.53
CA ILE A 267 -20.10 9.36 1.87
C ILE A 267 -19.98 9.43 3.39
N GLY A 268 -20.12 8.30 4.07
CA GLY A 268 -19.47 8.12 5.36
C GLY A 268 -17.98 8.20 5.09
N TYR A 269 -17.34 9.31 5.43
CA TYR A 269 -15.90 9.48 5.26
C TYR A 269 -15.24 8.32 6.02
N LYS A 270 -14.66 7.34 5.29
CA LYS A 270 -14.08 6.12 5.90
C LYS A 270 -12.93 6.42 6.89
N GLY A 271 -12.47 7.66 6.97
CA GLY A 271 -11.55 8.13 7.99
C GLY A 271 -12.14 8.14 9.42
N ASN A 272 -13.46 8.30 9.59
CA ASN A 272 -14.11 8.37 10.90
C ASN A 272 -15.36 7.48 10.98
N LEU A 273 -15.24 6.18 10.69
CA LEU A 273 -16.36 5.24 10.89
C LEU A 273 -16.86 5.19 12.37
N ARG A 274 -16.10 5.74 13.32
CA ARG A 274 -16.52 5.95 14.72
C ARG A 274 -17.65 6.99 14.89
N ASP A 275 -17.78 7.97 14.00
CA ASP A 275 -18.75 9.06 14.19
C ASP A 275 -20.10 8.81 13.51
N SER A 276 -20.12 8.03 12.42
CA SER A 276 -21.37 7.72 11.71
C SER A 276 -22.36 6.89 12.53
N HIS A 277 -21.87 6.13 13.52
CA HIS A 277 -22.76 5.35 14.39
C HIS A 277 -23.57 6.23 15.35
N LYS A 278 -23.07 7.42 15.72
CA LYS A 278 -23.75 8.35 16.64
C LYS A 278 -24.94 9.07 16.01
N HIS A 279 -24.86 9.37 14.70
CA HIS A 279 -25.96 10.09 14.02
C HIS A 279 -27.16 9.20 13.69
N ARG A 280 -26.96 7.87 13.54
CA ARG A 280 -28.07 6.95 13.26
C ARG A 280 -28.93 6.68 14.50
N THR A 281 -28.34 6.72 15.70
CA THR A 281 -29.07 6.58 16.97
C THR A 281 -29.89 7.82 17.32
N LEU A 282 -29.37 9.02 17.06
CA LEU A 282 -30.10 10.26 17.36
C LEU A 282 -31.36 10.46 16.50
N ALA A 283 -31.32 10.07 15.22
CA ALA A 283 -32.48 10.15 14.34
C ALA A 283 -33.57 9.12 14.70
N ALA A 284 -33.20 7.96 15.25
CA ALA A 284 -34.15 6.95 15.71
C ALA A 284 -34.86 7.35 17.01
N MET A 285 -34.22 8.13 17.88
CA MET A 285 -34.84 8.59 19.13
C MET A 285 -35.78 9.79 18.94
N GLN A 286 -35.60 10.61 17.90
CA GLN A 286 -36.48 11.76 17.64
C GLN A 286 -37.76 11.39 16.87
N GLY A 287 -37.86 10.19 16.29
CA GLY A 287 -39.06 9.71 15.59
C GLY A 287 -40.04 8.89 16.45
N ALA A 288 -39.80 8.76 17.75
CA ALA A 288 -40.61 7.94 18.66
C ALA A 288 -41.45 8.77 19.66
N VAL A 289 -41.59 10.09 19.42
CA VAL A 289 -42.32 11.02 20.30
C VAL A 289 -43.48 11.72 19.54
N GLU A 290 -44.05 11.07 18.54
CA GLU A 290 -45.36 11.46 17.96
C GLU A 290 -46.32 10.28 17.96
#